data_AF-A0A7Y1TN99-F1
#
_entry.id   AF-A0A7Y1TN99-F1
#
_cell.length_a   1.000
_cell.length_b   1.000
_cell.length_c   1.000
_cell.angle_alpha   90.00
_cell.angle_beta   90.00
_cell.angle_gamma   90.00
#
_symmetry.space_group_name_H-M   'P 1'
#
loop_
_entity.id
_entity.type
_entity.pdbx_description
1 polymer ?
#
loop_
_entity_poly.entity_id
_entity_poly.type
_entity_poly.pdbx_seq_one_letter_code
_entity_poly.pdbx_strand_id
1 'polypeptide(L)'
;MNRLILALVVLGLIHVSFKNATSETYTASVEESTITWAASRPGKTHEGTLSISEGNFVFDDDQLAGGEFVIDMNTIKVTDIEPGKMNDKLVNHLRSADFFDVENHTTGTYKILGSEVKDGKILVKGQLTLKGISNEVEFLADVSNDGNTVTLKANEFKIDRTKWDIKFRSGKFFDNLKNKLIYDDIVISVIVKATK
;
A
#
# COMPACT_ATOMS: atom_id res chain seq x y z
N MET A 1 -52.57 -30.09 -56.79
CA MET A 1 -52.20 -28.85 -56.08
C MET A 1 -52.03 -29.20 -54.60
N ASN A 2 -50.79 -29.27 -54.10
CA ASN A 2 -50.42 -28.76 -52.78
C ASN A 2 -48.91 -28.91 -52.58
N ARG A 3 -48.33 -27.85 -52.02
CA ARG A 3 -46.93 -27.47 -52.13
C ARG A 3 -46.13 -28.02 -50.96
N LEU A 4 -44.95 -28.58 -51.24
CA LEU A 4 -43.91 -28.81 -50.25
C LEU A 4 -43.48 -27.48 -49.63
N ILE A 5 -43.43 -27.41 -48.30
CA ILE A 5 -42.75 -26.35 -47.55
C ILE A 5 -41.49 -26.98 -46.96
N LEU A 6 -40.34 -26.60 -47.49
CA LEU A 6 -39.03 -26.91 -46.92
C LEU A 6 -38.74 -25.87 -45.83
N ALA A 7 -38.76 -26.27 -44.56
CA ALA A 7 -38.32 -25.41 -43.47
C ALA A 7 -36.81 -25.57 -43.28
N LEU A 8 -36.05 -24.56 -43.70
CA LEU A 8 -34.60 -24.48 -43.49
C LEU A 8 -34.36 -23.94 -42.06
N VAL A 9 -34.02 -24.82 -41.12
CA VAL A 9 -33.60 -24.40 -39.77
C VAL A 9 -32.12 -24.10 -39.83
N VAL A 10 -31.76 -22.81 -39.82
CA VAL A 10 -30.38 -22.36 -39.70
C VAL A 10 -30.02 -22.32 -38.21
N LEU A 11 -29.27 -23.32 -37.74
CA LEU A 11 -28.65 -23.29 -36.40
C LEU A 11 -27.46 -22.31 -36.45
N GLY A 12 -27.61 -21.14 -35.83
CA GLY A 12 -26.50 -20.20 -35.66
C GLY A 12 -25.51 -20.71 -34.60
N LEU A 13 -24.28 -20.99 -35.01
CA LEU A 13 -23.15 -21.27 -34.11
C LEU A 13 -22.73 -19.99 -33.39
N ILE A 14 -23.08 -19.86 -32.11
CA ILE A 14 -22.61 -18.78 -31.24
C ILE A 14 -21.13 -19.04 -30.95
N HIS A 15 -20.26 -18.23 -31.54
CA HIS A 15 -18.83 -18.22 -31.23
C HIS A 15 -18.63 -17.31 -30.02
N VAL A 16 -18.57 -17.91 -28.82
CA VAL A 16 -18.12 -17.19 -27.62
C VAL A 16 -16.60 -17.11 -27.69
N SER A 17 -16.06 -15.95 -28.08
CA SER A 17 -14.62 -15.69 -27.93
C SER A 17 -14.30 -15.48 -26.46
N PHE A 18 -13.64 -16.46 -25.84
CA PHE A 18 -12.98 -16.26 -24.56
C PHE A 18 -11.73 -15.42 -24.80
N LYS A 19 -11.69 -14.18 -24.28
CA LYS A 19 -10.42 -13.47 -24.14
C LYS A 19 -9.59 -14.25 -23.12
N ASN A 20 -8.41 -14.72 -23.53
CA ASN A 20 -7.41 -15.17 -22.57
C ASN A 20 -6.92 -13.93 -21.82
N ALA A 21 -7.31 -13.78 -20.56
CA ALA A 21 -6.74 -12.75 -19.68
C ALA A 21 -5.25 -13.08 -19.51
N THR A 22 -4.39 -12.17 -19.94
CA THR A 22 -2.94 -12.30 -19.73
C THR A 22 -2.59 -11.57 -18.46
N SER A 23 -2.15 -12.33 -17.45
CA SER A 23 -1.62 -11.76 -16.22
C SER A 23 -0.17 -11.33 -16.44
N GLU A 24 0.13 -10.07 -16.15
CA GLU A 24 1.46 -9.48 -16.25
C GLU A 24 1.98 -9.10 -14.87
N THR A 25 3.26 -9.40 -14.61
CA THR A 25 3.93 -9.03 -13.35
C THR A 25 4.97 -7.96 -13.62
N TYR A 26 5.01 -6.95 -12.76
CA TYR A 26 5.99 -5.86 -12.78
C TYR A 26 6.73 -5.85 -11.45
N THR A 27 8.04 -6.00 -11.48
CA THR A 27 8.91 -6.01 -10.29
C THR A 27 9.28 -4.59 -9.90
N ALA A 28 9.11 -4.25 -8.62
CA ALA A 28 9.40 -2.92 -8.10
C ALA A 28 10.90 -2.64 -8.02
N SER A 29 11.30 -1.44 -8.42
CA SER A 29 12.64 -0.91 -8.19
C SER A 29 12.72 -0.39 -6.75
N VAL A 30 13.61 -0.98 -5.95
CA VAL A 30 13.84 -0.54 -4.56
C VAL A 30 14.35 0.90 -4.50
N GLU A 31 15.22 1.28 -5.44
CA GLU A 31 15.85 2.61 -5.46
C GLU A 31 14.90 3.72 -5.94
N GLU A 32 13.98 3.39 -6.85
CA GLU A 32 13.01 4.33 -7.40
C GLU A 32 11.65 4.30 -6.67
N SER A 33 11.57 3.56 -5.56
CA SER A 33 10.39 3.47 -4.71
C SER A 33 10.66 4.05 -3.33
N THR A 34 9.67 4.70 -2.74
CA THR A 34 9.80 5.32 -1.41
C THR A 34 8.46 5.34 -0.70
N ILE A 35 8.51 5.06 0.60
CA ILE A 35 7.40 5.28 1.53
C ILE A 35 7.78 6.48 2.41
N THR A 36 6.92 7.48 2.47
CA THR A 36 7.06 8.62 3.38
C THR A 36 5.99 8.53 4.45
N TRP A 37 6.35 8.84 5.69
CA TRP A 37 5.44 8.86 6.82
C TRP A 37 5.51 10.21 7.53
N ALA A 38 4.39 10.65 8.10
CA ALA A 38 4.31 11.78 9.01
C ALA A 38 3.39 11.44 10.19
N ALA A 39 3.86 11.71 11.40
CA ALA A 39 3.14 11.48 12.65
C ALA A 39 3.18 12.73 13.53
N SER A 40 2.03 13.09 14.10
CA SER A 40 1.85 14.38 14.77
C SER A 40 1.47 14.25 16.25
N ARG A 41 1.84 15.27 17.00
CA ARG A 41 1.38 15.57 18.35
C ARG A 41 0.93 17.04 18.41
N PRO A 42 0.29 17.50 19.50
CA PRO A 42 -0.01 18.92 19.67
C PRO A 42 1.22 19.80 19.45
N GLY A 43 1.19 20.65 18.41
CA GLY A 43 2.23 21.62 18.07
C GLY A 43 3.51 21.06 17.46
N LYS A 44 3.60 19.76 17.11
CA LYS A 44 4.78 19.20 16.44
C LYS A 44 4.43 18.01 15.55
N THR A 45 5.02 17.96 14.37
CA THR A 45 5.02 16.80 13.47
C THR A 45 6.44 16.30 13.32
N HIS A 46 6.58 14.98 13.21
CA HIS A 46 7.79 14.31 12.76
C HIS A 46 7.49 13.60 11.46
N GLU A 47 8.47 13.56 10.56
CA GLU A 47 8.35 12.90 9.28
C GLU A 47 9.60 12.11 8.96
N GLY A 48 9.47 11.21 8.01
CA GLY A 48 10.54 10.30 7.67
C GLY A 48 10.21 9.39 6.52
N THR A 49 11.12 8.45 6.28
CA THR A 49 11.00 7.51 5.16
C THR A 49 11.23 6.07 5.59
N LEU A 50 10.74 5.17 4.74
CA LEU A 50 10.97 3.73 4.73
C LEU A 50 11.21 3.29 3.28
N SER A 51 11.99 2.23 3.13
CA SER A 51 12.23 1.56 1.85
C SER A 51 11.52 0.21 1.82
N ILE A 52 11.16 -0.21 0.61
CA ILE A 52 10.83 -1.61 0.36
C ILE A 52 12.13 -2.42 0.20
N SER A 53 12.13 -3.69 0.57
CA SER A 53 13.20 -4.62 0.21
C SER A 53 12.93 -5.31 -1.13
N GLU A 54 11.65 -5.53 -1.43
CA GLU A 54 11.17 -6.11 -2.68
C GLU A 54 9.68 -5.83 -2.85
N GLY A 55 9.18 -6.01 -4.07
CA GLY A 55 7.76 -6.04 -4.31
C GLY A 55 7.42 -6.20 -5.78
N ASN A 56 6.14 -6.43 -6.05
CA ASN A 56 5.63 -6.52 -7.41
C ASN A 56 4.19 -6.04 -7.51
N PHE A 57 3.80 -5.64 -8.72
CA PHE A 57 2.41 -5.51 -9.12
C PHE A 57 2.03 -6.66 -10.03
N VAL A 58 0.79 -7.12 -9.92
CA VAL A 58 0.17 -8.08 -10.83
C VAL A 58 -1.02 -7.40 -11.50
N PHE A 59 -0.99 -7.32 -12.82
CA PHE A 59 -2.06 -6.79 -13.65
C PHE A 59 -2.75 -7.91 -14.41
N ASP A 60 -4.08 -7.94 -14.38
CA ASP A 60 -4.88 -8.77 -15.26
C ASP A 60 -5.50 -7.86 -16.32
N ASP A 61 -5.03 -8.00 -17.56
CA ASP A 61 -5.19 -6.98 -18.60
C ASP A 61 -4.70 -5.61 -18.11
N ASP A 62 -5.56 -4.58 -18.07
CA ASP A 62 -5.22 -3.23 -17.59
C ASP A 62 -5.57 -3.00 -16.11
N GLN A 63 -6.14 -4.01 -15.43
CA GLN A 63 -6.57 -3.89 -14.04
C GLN A 63 -5.48 -4.34 -13.07
N LEU A 64 -5.14 -3.49 -12.10
CA LEU A 64 -4.29 -3.89 -10.98
C LEU A 64 -5.04 -4.92 -10.12
N ALA A 65 -4.68 -6.20 -10.29
CA ALA A 65 -5.36 -7.35 -9.71
C ALA A 65 -4.72 -7.80 -8.40
N GLY A 66 -3.42 -7.57 -8.24
CA GLY A 66 -2.68 -8.00 -7.06
C GLY A 66 -1.27 -7.45 -6.98
N GLY A 67 -0.49 -8.04 -6.09
CA GLY A 67 0.88 -7.63 -5.81
C GLY A 67 1.20 -7.76 -4.33
N GLU A 68 2.48 -7.77 -4.01
CA GLU A 68 2.95 -7.83 -2.63
C GLU A 68 4.23 -7.01 -2.52
N PHE A 69 4.33 -6.25 -1.44
CA PHE A 69 5.46 -5.39 -1.12
C PHE A 69 5.96 -5.73 0.27
N VAL A 70 7.27 -5.94 0.39
CA VAL A 70 7.95 -6.14 1.67
C VAL A 70 8.63 -4.84 2.04
N ILE A 71 8.25 -4.27 3.19
CA ILE A 71 8.79 -3.04 3.75
C ILE A 71 9.94 -3.41 4.68
N ASP A 72 11.13 -2.88 4.45
CA ASP A 72 12.26 -3.10 5.37
C ASP A 72 12.18 -2.10 6.52
N MET A 73 11.70 -2.57 7.67
CA MET A 73 11.54 -1.73 8.85
C MET A 73 12.88 -1.28 9.44
N ASN A 74 13.99 -1.91 9.04
CA ASN A 74 15.32 -1.45 9.44
C ASN A 74 15.70 -0.12 8.79
N THR A 75 15.03 0.27 7.71
CA THR A 75 15.33 1.48 6.95
C THR A 75 14.59 2.71 7.48
N ILE A 76 13.83 2.59 8.57
CA ILE A 76 13.08 3.72 9.14
C ILE A 76 14.02 4.88 9.48
N LYS A 77 13.74 6.04 8.88
CA LYS A 77 14.48 7.29 9.07
C LYS A 77 13.55 8.38 9.56
N VAL A 78 14.10 9.35 10.28
CA VAL A 78 13.47 10.65 10.60
C VAL A 78 14.20 11.70 9.76
N THR A 79 13.47 12.52 9.01
CA THR A 79 14.04 13.47 8.05
C THR A 79 13.84 14.93 8.43
N ASP A 80 12.93 15.26 9.36
CA ASP A 80 12.75 16.65 9.84
C ASP A 80 13.78 17.11 10.89
N ILE A 81 14.67 16.20 11.33
CA ILE A 81 15.69 16.49 12.32
C ILE A 81 17.05 16.14 11.73
N GLU A 82 18.00 17.08 11.81
CA GLU A 82 19.39 16.81 11.41
C GLU A 82 19.98 15.59 12.14
N PRO A 83 20.83 14.78 11.45
CA PRO A 83 21.47 13.62 12.06
C PRO A 83 22.22 13.94 13.36
N GLY A 84 22.17 13.02 14.32
CA GLY A 84 22.82 13.12 15.62
C GLY A 84 21.88 12.81 16.77
N LYS A 85 22.31 13.15 18.00
CA LYS A 85 21.72 12.64 19.26
C LYS A 85 20.19 12.66 19.34
N MET A 86 19.53 13.72 18.85
CA MET A 86 18.07 13.83 18.92
C MET A 86 17.37 12.99 17.85
N ASN A 87 17.91 12.96 16.63
CA ASN A 87 17.42 12.11 15.55
C ASN A 87 17.61 10.63 15.94
N ASP A 88 18.82 10.24 16.36
CA ASP A 88 19.15 8.87 16.76
C ASP A 88 18.24 8.38 17.89
N LYS A 89 17.97 9.24 18.87
CA LYS A 89 17.07 8.91 19.97
C LYS A 89 15.65 8.64 19.48
N LEU A 90 15.13 9.44 18.54
CA LEU A 90 13.79 9.25 18.01
C LEU A 90 13.73 7.99 17.14
N VAL A 91 14.68 7.80 16.22
CA VAL A 91 14.77 6.59 15.39
C VAL A 91 14.84 5.33 16.27
N ASN A 92 15.70 5.32 17.29
CA ASN A 92 15.80 4.19 18.21
C ASN A 92 14.49 3.95 18.99
N HIS A 93 13.76 5.00 19.34
CA HIS A 93 12.46 4.84 20.01
C HIS A 93 11.40 4.25 19.08
N LEU A 94 11.33 4.72 17.83
CA LEU A 94 10.43 4.15 16.81
C LEU A 94 10.73 2.67 16.55
N ARG A 95 11.99 2.26 16.64
CA ARG A 95 12.41 0.86 16.46
C ARG A 95 12.10 -0.04 17.66
N SER A 96 11.87 0.51 18.84
CA SER A 96 11.69 -0.25 20.08
C SER A 96 10.29 -0.90 20.19
N ALA A 97 10.13 -1.74 21.21
CA ALA A 97 8.86 -2.41 21.54
C ALA A 97 7.69 -1.46 21.88
N ASP A 98 7.98 -0.19 22.22
CA ASP A 98 6.94 0.84 22.38
C ASP A 98 6.23 1.18 21.06
N PHE A 99 6.90 0.94 19.93
CA PHE A 99 6.46 1.25 18.58
C PHE A 99 6.49 0.03 17.67
N PHE A 100 7.39 -0.02 16.68
CA PHE A 100 7.36 -1.02 15.62
C PHE A 100 8.04 -2.34 16.02
N ASP A 101 8.76 -2.37 17.14
CA ASP A 101 9.46 -3.56 17.64
C ASP A 101 10.31 -4.24 16.54
N VAL A 102 11.15 -3.45 15.89
CA VAL A 102 11.86 -3.82 14.64
C VAL A 102 12.82 -4.99 14.85
N GLU A 103 13.29 -5.21 16.08
CA GLU A 103 14.13 -6.37 16.42
C GLU A 103 13.39 -7.70 16.20
N ASN A 104 12.09 -7.75 16.53
CA ASN A 104 11.25 -8.95 16.35
C ASN A 104 10.43 -8.92 15.05
N HIS A 105 10.26 -7.74 14.46
CA HIS A 105 9.48 -7.49 13.26
C HIS A 105 10.28 -6.66 12.26
N THR A 106 11.32 -7.29 11.70
CA THR A 106 12.25 -6.64 10.76
C THR A 106 11.58 -6.20 9.46
N THR A 107 10.43 -6.78 9.13
CA THR A 107 9.65 -6.45 7.94
C THR A 107 8.19 -6.11 8.25
N GLY A 108 7.62 -5.25 7.41
CA GLY A 108 6.18 -5.13 7.20
C GLY A 108 5.81 -5.64 5.80
N THR A 109 4.53 -5.90 5.55
CA THR A 109 4.06 -6.26 4.20
C THR A 109 2.81 -5.50 3.80
N TYR A 110 2.70 -5.15 2.52
CA TYR A 110 1.44 -4.70 1.94
C TYR A 110 1.06 -5.62 0.78
N LYS A 111 -0.02 -6.37 0.96
CA LYS A 111 -0.58 -7.24 -0.07
C LYS A 111 -1.76 -6.57 -0.76
N ILE A 112 -1.67 -6.38 -2.06
CA ILE A 112 -2.77 -5.86 -2.88
C ILE A 112 -3.75 -7.00 -3.09
N LEU A 113 -5.02 -6.74 -2.74
CA LEU A 113 -6.14 -7.68 -2.90
C LEU A 113 -6.98 -7.36 -4.14
N GLY A 114 -6.80 -6.17 -4.71
CA GLY A 114 -7.43 -5.73 -5.94
C GLY A 114 -7.51 -4.21 -6.04
N SER A 115 -8.16 -3.74 -7.10
CA SER A 115 -8.37 -2.31 -7.31
C SER A 115 -9.67 -2.01 -8.04
N GLU A 116 -10.17 -0.79 -7.85
CA GLU A 116 -11.32 -0.25 -8.58
C GLU A 116 -11.10 1.22 -8.95
N VAL A 117 -11.71 1.66 -10.05
CA VAL A 117 -11.71 3.07 -10.41
C VAL A 117 -12.66 3.82 -9.48
N LYS A 118 -12.17 4.88 -8.84
CA LYS A 118 -12.94 5.74 -7.94
C LYS A 118 -12.45 7.18 -8.03
N ASP A 119 -13.38 8.10 -8.27
CA ASP A 119 -13.11 9.55 -8.34
C ASP A 119 -12.00 9.94 -9.34
N GLY A 120 -11.95 9.23 -10.47
CA GLY A 120 -10.92 9.43 -11.50
C GLY A 120 -9.52 8.91 -11.14
N LYS A 121 -9.40 8.19 -10.02
CA LYS A 121 -8.17 7.53 -9.55
C LYS A 121 -8.41 6.03 -9.38
N ILE A 122 -7.34 5.31 -9.03
CA ILE A 122 -7.44 3.89 -8.66
C ILE A 122 -7.49 3.78 -7.14
N LEU A 123 -8.58 3.25 -6.61
CA LEU A 123 -8.64 2.79 -5.22
C LEU A 123 -7.94 1.44 -5.12
N VAL A 124 -6.78 1.42 -4.50
CA VAL A 124 -6.03 0.20 -4.20
C VAL A 124 -6.53 -0.36 -2.88
N LYS A 125 -6.96 -1.62 -2.89
CA LYS A 125 -7.42 -2.33 -1.70
C LYS A 125 -6.38 -3.35 -1.29
N GLY A 126 -6.00 -3.34 -0.03
CA GLY A 126 -4.95 -4.25 0.43
C GLY A 126 -4.98 -4.54 1.90
N GLN A 127 -4.07 -5.41 2.30
CA GLN A 127 -3.81 -5.77 3.68
C GLN A 127 -2.40 -5.32 4.05
N LEU A 128 -2.32 -4.45 5.06
CA LEU A 128 -1.07 -3.99 5.64
C LEU A 128 -0.78 -4.81 6.90
N THR A 129 0.38 -5.47 6.91
CA THR A 129 0.92 -6.16 8.07
C THR A 129 2.08 -5.38 8.65
N LEU A 130 1.95 -4.97 9.92
CA LEU A 130 3.00 -4.32 10.69
C LEU A 130 3.02 -4.94 12.09
N LYS A 131 4.21 -5.12 12.68
CA LYS A 131 4.35 -5.72 14.02
C LYS A 131 3.61 -7.07 14.14
N GLY A 132 3.61 -7.86 13.06
CA GLY A 132 2.92 -9.16 12.98
C GLY A 132 1.38 -9.11 12.95
N ILE A 133 0.76 -7.94 12.92
CA ILE A 133 -0.70 -7.76 12.90
C ILE A 133 -1.14 -7.30 11.51
N SER A 134 -2.20 -7.88 10.96
CA SER A 134 -2.71 -7.55 9.63
C SER A 134 -4.05 -6.81 9.71
N ASN A 135 -4.18 -5.69 9.01
CA ASN A 135 -5.44 -4.97 8.86
C ASN A 135 -5.61 -4.48 7.43
N GLU A 136 -6.86 -4.31 6.99
CA GLU A 136 -7.18 -3.72 5.71
C GLU A 136 -6.82 -2.23 5.68
N VAL A 137 -6.20 -1.82 4.58
CA VAL A 137 -5.86 -0.44 4.26
C VAL A 137 -6.18 -0.23 2.79
N GLU A 138 -6.92 0.84 2.51
CA GLU A 138 -7.25 1.25 1.14
C GLU A 138 -6.78 2.68 0.93
N PHE A 139 -6.30 2.99 -0.27
CA PHE A 139 -5.89 4.33 -0.63
C PHE A 139 -6.11 4.62 -2.12
N LEU A 140 -6.38 5.88 -2.42
CA LEU A 140 -6.44 6.36 -3.80
C LEU A 140 -5.02 6.63 -4.32
N ALA A 141 -4.72 6.14 -5.52
CA ALA A 141 -3.46 6.35 -6.19
C ALA A 141 -3.66 6.74 -7.66
N ASP A 142 -2.73 7.54 -8.16
CA ASP A 142 -2.51 7.73 -9.59
C ASP A 142 -1.62 6.57 -10.08
N VAL A 143 -2.14 5.76 -11.01
CA VAL A 143 -1.43 4.62 -11.58
C VAL A 143 -1.25 4.84 -13.07
N SER A 144 0.00 4.82 -13.54
CA SER A 144 0.34 4.86 -14.96
C SER A 144 1.07 3.58 -15.36
N ASN A 145 0.58 2.91 -16.39
CA ASN A 145 1.22 1.74 -17.01
C ASN A 145 1.43 2.01 -18.50
N ASP A 146 2.68 1.98 -18.98
CA ASP A 146 3.02 2.14 -20.40
C ASP A 146 3.30 0.80 -21.13
N GLY A 147 3.05 -0.32 -20.45
CA GLY A 147 3.28 -1.67 -20.94
C GLY A 147 4.66 -2.24 -20.62
N ASN A 148 5.62 -1.41 -20.19
CA ASN A 148 6.93 -1.84 -19.70
C ASN A 148 7.20 -1.36 -18.27
N THR A 149 6.67 -0.19 -17.92
CA THR A 149 6.87 0.50 -16.65
C THR A 149 5.52 0.81 -16.02
N VAL A 150 5.39 0.50 -14.74
CA VAL A 150 4.30 0.92 -13.88
C VAL A 150 4.83 1.95 -12.90
N THR A 151 4.11 3.06 -12.74
CA THR A 151 4.32 4.00 -11.63
C THR A 151 3.02 4.16 -10.86
N LEU A 152 3.09 3.95 -9.55
CA LEU A 152 2.00 4.22 -8.62
C LEU A 152 2.41 5.36 -7.70
N LYS A 153 1.54 6.37 -7.56
CA LYS A 153 1.71 7.47 -6.62
C LYS A 153 0.46 7.66 -5.77
N ALA A 154 0.59 7.56 -4.46
CA ALA A 154 -0.44 7.99 -3.52
C ALA A 154 0.13 9.13 -2.68
N ASN A 155 -0.43 10.32 -2.83
CA ASN A 155 0.16 11.53 -2.24
C ASN A 155 -0.07 11.59 -0.73
N GLU A 156 -1.26 11.29 -0.22
CA GLU A 156 -1.52 11.22 1.21
C GLU A 156 -2.72 10.31 1.49
N PHE A 157 -2.54 9.32 2.36
CA PHE A 157 -3.61 8.60 3.03
C PHE A 157 -3.27 8.39 4.51
N LYS A 158 -4.25 8.06 5.34
CA LYS A 158 -4.05 7.90 6.78
C LYS A 158 -4.27 6.47 7.20
N ILE A 159 -3.44 6.01 8.13
CA ILE A 159 -3.67 4.79 8.89
C ILE A 159 -3.75 5.12 10.37
N ASP A 160 -4.54 4.34 11.11
CA ASP A 160 -4.59 4.39 12.57
C ASP A 160 -3.58 3.39 13.14
N ARG A 161 -2.45 3.88 13.67
CA ARG A 161 -1.36 3.05 14.20
C ARG A 161 -1.80 2.07 15.29
N THR A 162 -2.89 2.39 16.00
CA THR A 162 -3.36 1.54 17.11
C THR A 162 -3.96 0.23 16.65
N LYS A 163 -4.36 0.12 15.37
CA LYS A 163 -4.79 -1.14 14.75
C LYS A 163 -3.67 -2.20 14.68
N TRP A 164 -2.41 -1.76 14.73
CA TRP A 164 -1.23 -2.62 14.78
C TRP A 164 -0.58 -2.65 16.17
N ASP A 165 -1.38 -2.39 17.22
CA ASP A 165 -0.94 -2.41 18.62
C ASP A 165 0.20 -1.43 18.95
N ILE A 166 0.35 -0.36 18.15
CA ILE A 166 1.27 0.74 18.43
C ILE A 166 0.51 1.75 19.28
N LYS A 167 0.47 1.53 20.59
CA LYS A 167 -0.41 2.31 21.50
C LYS A 167 0.32 3.42 22.26
N PHE A 168 1.65 3.50 22.18
CA PHE A 168 2.43 4.45 22.97
C PHE A 168 1.86 5.88 22.90
N ARG A 169 1.46 6.43 24.05
CA ARG A 169 0.87 7.77 24.19
C ARG A 169 -0.32 8.06 23.26
N SER A 170 -1.10 7.03 22.92
CA SER A 170 -2.39 7.16 22.24
C SER A 170 -3.44 7.71 23.20
N GLY A 171 -4.25 8.66 22.71
CA GLY A 171 -5.39 9.20 23.45
C GLY A 171 -6.54 8.21 23.62
N LYS A 172 -6.58 7.10 22.87
CA LYS A 172 -7.59 6.04 23.02
C LYS A 172 -7.31 5.10 24.19
N PHE A 173 -6.04 4.96 24.59
CA PHE A 173 -5.60 3.96 25.56
C PHE A 173 -5.06 4.56 26.86
N PHE A 174 -4.74 5.86 26.87
CA PHE A 174 -4.12 6.51 28.02
C PHE A 174 -4.71 7.89 28.27
N ASP A 175 -5.05 8.16 29.52
CA ASP A 175 -5.55 9.45 29.96
C ASP A 175 -4.43 10.42 30.37
N ASN A 176 -4.81 11.70 30.56
CA ASN A 176 -3.96 12.74 31.16
C ASN A 176 -2.60 12.98 30.46
N LEU A 177 -2.51 12.69 29.15
CA LEU A 177 -1.28 12.82 28.37
C LEU A 177 -0.84 14.27 28.14
N LYS A 178 -1.77 15.24 28.11
CA LYS A 178 -1.48 16.65 27.84
C LYS A 178 -0.61 16.81 26.57
N ASN A 179 0.53 17.49 26.67
CA ASN A 179 1.50 17.69 25.58
C ASN A 179 2.31 16.43 25.22
N LYS A 180 2.11 15.31 25.91
CA LYS A 180 2.74 14.02 25.58
C LYS A 180 1.93 13.25 24.54
N LEU A 181 0.64 13.57 24.32
CA LEU A 181 -0.22 12.89 23.35
C LEU A 181 0.47 12.76 21.99
N ILE A 182 0.38 11.59 21.38
CA ILE A 182 0.72 11.36 19.98
C ILE A 182 -0.57 10.90 19.31
N TYR A 183 -0.97 11.59 18.23
CA TYR A 183 -2.19 11.22 17.51
C TYR A 183 -2.08 9.80 16.95
N ASP A 184 -3.23 9.17 16.76
CA ASP A 184 -3.29 7.79 16.28
C ASP A 184 -3.08 7.70 14.77
N ASP A 185 -3.43 8.76 14.05
CA ASP A 185 -3.24 8.86 12.61
C ASP A 185 -1.75 9.02 12.27
N ILE A 186 -1.30 8.20 11.32
CA ILE A 186 -0.05 8.38 10.57
C ILE A 186 -0.46 8.70 9.13
N VAL A 187 0.05 9.81 8.60
CA VAL A 187 -0.09 10.16 7.18
C VAL A 187 1.01 9.43 6.41
N ILE A 188 0.64 8.80 5.29
CA ILE A 188 1.54 8.03 4.44
C ILE A 188 1.42 8.54 3.00
N SER A 189 2.58 8.64 2.36
CA SER A 189 2.71 8.84 0.92
C SER A 189 3.54 7.69 0.35
N VAL A 190 3.20 7.21 -0.85
CA VAL A 190 3.98 6.18 -1.53
C VAL A 190 4.22 6.54 -2.99
N ILE A 191 5.45 6.30 -3.43
CA ILE A 191 5.82 6.26 -4.84
C ILE A 191 6.44 4.89 -5.08
N VAL A 192 5.93 4.16 -6.06
CA VAL A 192 6.49 2.90 -6.48
C VAL A 192 6.67 2.93 -7.98
N LYS A 193 7.87 2.59 -8.44
CA LYS A 193 8.15 2.35 -9.85
C LYS A 193 8.53 0.89 -10.04
N ALA A 194 7.94 0.25 -11.04
CA ALA A 194 8.14 -1.16 -11.34
C ALA A 194 8.29 -1.38 -12.84
N THR A 195 9.01 -2.42 -13.24
CA THR A 195 9.19 -2.80 -14.64
C THR A 195 8.93 -4.29 -14.84
N LYS A 196 8.62 -4.70 -16.06
CA LYS A 196 8.53 -6.12 -16.42
C LYS A 196 9.82 -6.90 -16.12
#